data_AF-A0A6I2W183-F1
#
_entry.id   AF-A0A6I2W183-F1
#
_cell.length_a   1.000
_cell.length_b   1.000
_cell.length_c   1.000
_cell.angle_alpha   90.00
_cell.angle_beta   90.00
_cell.angle_gamma   90.00
#
_symmetry.space_group_name_H-M   'P 1'
#
loop_
_entity.id
_entity.type
_entity.pdbx_description
1 polymer ?
#
loop_
_entity_poly.entity_id
_entity_poly.type
_entity_poly.pdbx_seq_one_letter_code
_entity_poly.pdbx_strand_id
1 'polypeptide(L)'
;MIPERSVEVLRAIVQDYISTNQPVGSKGLVDRHGFSVSAATIRNDMALLEEEELIAQTHTSSGRVPTDKGYRLFVDRLDQVKPLAEAERAAMEGFLSGTADLDEILGRTVRALSQATKQVAMVQYPTLCKSKVRNIEIVPLSDTRVLLILVADTGRHEEHVLELGVPVEAEFMAELRSKLNTVLAGAKLNEVESRLGDFLKGFAPSRSAVVKIILEGLFEQVDANRTEKMLLAGTAFLAKSEGDFQRNISPLLETI
;
A
#
# COMPACT_ATOMS: atom_id res chain seq x y z
N MET A 1 -13.59 19.25 31.09
CA MET A 1 -12.48 19.86 30.31
C MET A 1 -11.20 19.48 31.02
N ILE A 2 -10.32 18.75 30.33
CA ILE A 2 -9.09 18.21 30.93
C ILE A 2 -8.07 19.36 31.08
N PRO A 3 -7.48 19.57 32.27
CA PRO A 3 -6.44 20.56 32.48
C PRO A 3 -5.22 20.30 31.61
N GLU A 4 -4.52 21.34 31.17
CA GLU A 4 -3.33 21.21 30.32
C GLU A 4 -2.25 20.31 30.94
N ARG A 5 -2.02 20.43 32.25
CA ARG A 5 -1.10 19.54 32.99
C ARG A 5 -1.53 18.07 32.90
N SER A 6 -2.81 17.77 32.99
CA SER A 6 -3.30 16.39 32.87
C SER A 6 -3.07 15.85 31.44
N VAL A 7 -3.13 16.71 30.41
CA VAL A 7 -2.73 16.35 29.03
C VAL A 7 -1.23 16.07 28.94
N GLU A 8 -0.37 16.86 29.59
CA GLU A 8 1.07 16.59 29.69
C GLU A 8 1.36 15.27 30.41
N VAL A 9 0.63 14.99 31.50
CA VAL A 9 0.72 13.72 32.24
C VAL A 9 0.32 12.54 31.35
N LEU A 10 -0.78 12.65 30.59
CA LEU A 10 -1.18 11.64 29.61
C LEU A 10 -0.06 11.41 28.57
N ARG A 11 0.54 12.49 28.05
CA ARG A 11 1.65 12.41 27.09
C ARG A 11 2.83 11.64 27.65
N ALA A 12 3.23 11.92 28.89
CA ALA A 12 4.31 11.23 29.57
C ALA A 12 3.99 9.74 29.83
N ILE A 13 2.75 9.42 30.22
CA ILE A 13 2.28 8.03 30.39
C ILE A 13 2.38 7.26 29.08
N VAL A 14 1.88 7.83 27.97
CA VAL A 14 1.90 7.18 26.66
C VAL A 14 3.34 6.94 26.19
N GLN A 15 4.24 7.92 26.33
CA GLN A 15 5.64 7.79 25.95
C GLN A 15 6.39 6.71 26.76
N ASP A 16 6.20 6.69 28.07
CA ASP A 16 6.81 5.70 28.95
C ASP A 16 6.28 4.30 28.64
N TYR A 17 4.97 4.17 28.41
CA TYR A 17 4.35 2.89 28.08
C TYR A 17 4.80 2.36 26.71
N ILE A 18 4.88 3.20 25.67
CA ILE A 18 5.43 2.81 24.35
C ILE A 18 6.88 2.32 24.47
N SER A 19 7.68 2.98 25.31
CA SER A 19 9.11 2.67 25.43
C SER A 19 9.40 1.42 26.27
N THR A 20 8.53 1.09 27.24
CA THR A 20 8.80 0.05 28.25
C THR A 20 7.83 -1.12 28.22
N ASN A 21 6.65 -0.94 27.64
CA ASN A 21 5.52 -1.86 27.71
C ASN A 21 5.18 -2.25 29.17
N GLN A 22 5.31 -1.32 30.12
CA GLN A 22 5.04 -1.54 31.55
C GLN A 22 4.07 -0.48 32.09
N PRO A 23 3.14 -0.84 33.00
CA PRO A 23 2.24 0.11 33.64
C PRO A 23 2.99 1.27 34.32
N VAL A 24 2.50 2.50 34.11
CA VAL A 24 3.20 3.72 34.52
C VAL A 24 2.67 4.25 35.85
N GLY A 25 3.57 4.51 36.79
CA GLY A 25 3.24 5.04 38.11
C GLY A 25 3.61 6.53 38.25
N SER A 26 2.86 7.26 39.10
CA SER A 26 3.05 8.71 39.29
C SER A 26 4.45 9.09 39.76
N LYS A 27 5.10 8.27 40.60
CA LYS A 27 6.48 8.51 41.05
C LYS A 27 7.48 8.48 39.89
N GLY A 28 7.37 7.46 39.02
CA GLY A 28 8.24 7.33 37.85
C GLY A 28 8.08 8.48 36.85
N LEU A 29 6.86 9.02 36.72
CA LEU A 29 6.60 10.19 35.88
C LEU A 29 7.33 11.44 36.39
N VAL A 30 7.25 11.72 37.69
CA VAL A 30 7.96 12.87 38.28
C VAL A 30 9.46 12.75 38.08
N ASP A 31 10.01 11.56 38.35
CA ASP A 31 11.45 11.32 38.27
C ASP A 31 11.99 11.42 36.83
N ARG A 32 11.23 10.96 35.81
CA ARG A 32 11.67 10.92 34.41
C ARG A 32 11.34 12.15 33.58
N HIS A 33 10.20 12.79 33.83
CA HIS A 33 9.66 13.88 33.00
C HIS A 33 9.82 15.26 33.66
N GLY A 34 10.37 15.34 34.87
CA GLY A 34 10.76 16.60 35.49
C GLY A 34 9.58 17.51 35.87
N PHE A 35 8.40 16.94 36.12
CA PHE A 35 7.24 17.70 36.56
C PHE A 35 7.56 18.52 37.82
N SER A 36 7.21 19.81 37.83
CA SER A 36 7.43 20.72 38.96
C SER A 36 6.40 20.53 40.10
N VAL A 37 5.83 19.33 40.22
CA VAL A 37 4.77 18.98 41.19
C VAL A 37 5.05 17.63 41.84
N SER A 38 4.41 17.38 42.99
CA SER A 38 4.59 16.13 43.74
C SER A 38 3.94 14.93 43.04
N ALA A 39 4.42 13.72 43.36
CA ALA A 39 3.80 12.48 42.90
C ALA A 39 2.34 12.29 43.37
N ALA A 40 1.93 12.98 44.45
CA ALA A 40 0.54 13.01 44.91
C ALA A 40 -0.33 13.87 43.98
N THR A 41 0.19 15.01 43.51
CA THR A 41 -0.49 15.87 42.53
C THR A 41 -0.67 15.13 41.20
N ILE A 42 0.38 14.46 40.72
CA ILE A 42 0.30 13.63 39.50
C ILE A 42 -0.71 12.49 39.67
N ARG A 43 -0.81 11.89 40.87
CA ARG A 43 -1.84 10.87 41.16
C ARG A 43 -3.26 11.41 40.98
N ASN A 44 -3.51 12.66 41.37
CA ASN A 44 -4.82 13.30 41.17
C ASN A 44 -5.10 13.55 39.68
N ASP A 45 -4.09 13.99 38.91
CA ASP A 45 -4.22 14.13 37.46
C ASP A 45 -4.50 12.78 36.78
N MET A 46 -3.82 11.72 37.21
CA MET A 46 -4.07 10.35 36.75
C MET A 46 -5.48 9.87 37.10
N ALA A 47 -6.00 10.21 38.28
CA ALA A 47 -7.37 9.88 38.66
C ALA A 47 -8.39 10.56 37.74
N LEU A 48 -8.16 11.83 37.37
CA LEU A 48 -9.00 12.54 36.40
C LEU A 48 -8.91 11.92 35.00
N LEU A 49 -7.71 11.55 34.55
CA LEU A 49 -7.52 10.86 33.27
C LEU A 49 -8.20 9.49 33.24
N GLU A 50 -8.26 8.80 34.38
CA GLU A 50 -8.94 7.52 34.55
C GLU A 50 -10.47 7.69 34.56
N GLU A 51 -10.99 8.72 35.24
CA GLU A 51 -12.41 9.10 35.20
C GLU A 51 -12.87 9.46 33.77
N GLU A 52 -11.98 10.08 32.99
CA GLU A 52 -12.19 10.39 31.57
C GLU A 52 -11.89 9.19 30.65
N GLU A 53 -11.61 8.00 31.19
CA GLU A 53 -11.33 6.75 30.46
C GLU A 53 -10.13 6.81 29.50
N LEU A 54 -9.20 7.74 29.72
CA LEU A 54 -8.00 7.91 28.90
C LEU A 54 -6.86 6.98 29.33
N ILE A 55 -6.86 6.59 30.60
CA ILE A 55 -5.96 5.60 31.16
C ILE A 55 -6.75 4.62 32.02
N ALA A 56 -6.23 3.41 32.20
CA ALA A 56 -6.88 2.38 33.00
C ALA A 56 -5.89 1.67 33.92
N GLN A 57 -6.40 1.15 35.02
CA GLN A 57 -5.68 0.26 35.91
C GLN A 57 -5.85 -1.22 35.48
N THR A 58 -4.76 -1.89 35.11
CA THR A 58 -4.81 -3.32 34.75
C THR A 58 -5.03 -4.25 35.95
N HIS A 59 -4.39 -3.93 37.08
CA HIS A 59 -4.49 -4.66 38.35
C HIS A 59 -4.43 -3.70 39.54
N THR A 60 -5.01 -4.10 40.67
CA THR A 60 -5.21 -3.28 41.88
C THR A 60 -3.93 -2.64 42.46
N SER A 61 -2.75 -3.19 42.14
CA SER A 61 -1.43 -2.68 42.55
C SER A 61 -0.55 -2.16 41.40
N SER A 62 -0.99 -2.31 40.15
CA SER A 62 -0.22 -1.85 38.98
C SER A 62 -0.39 -0.35 38.71
N GLY A 63 0.54 0.23 37.96
CA GLY A 63 0.40 1.57 37.39
C GLY A 63 -0.80 1.69 36.45
N ARG A 64 -0.81 2.75 35.64
CA ARG A 64 -1.83 2.97 34.62
C ARG A 64 -1.29 2.67 33.23
N VAL A 65 -2.15 2.19 32.36
CA VAL A 65 -1.88 1.99 30.93
C VAL A 65 -2.78 2.91 30.11
N PRO A 66 -2.33 3.44 28.96
CA PRO A 66 -3.21 4.18 28.06
C PRO A 66 -4.33 3.29 27.52
N THR A 67 -5.53 3.85 27.38
CA THR A 67 -6.61 3.23 26.59
C THR A 67 -6.52 3.69 25.14
N ASP A 68 -7.32 3.10 24.25
CA ASP A 68 -7.44 3.57 22.86
C ASP A 68 -7.85 5.06 22.79
N LYS A 69 -8.72 5.50 23.71
CA LYS A 69 -9.13 6.90 23.86
C LYS A 69 -7.96 7.79 24.28
N GLY A 70 -7.13 7.31 25.21
CA GLY A 70 -5.89 7.97 25.62
C GLY A 70 -4.89 8.13 24.50
N TYR A 71 -4.66 7.06 23.73
CA TYR A 71 -3.81 7.09 22.54
C TYR A 71 -4.35 8.05 21.48
N ARG A 72 -5.67 8.05 21.23
CA ARG A 72 -6.29 8.98 20.28
C ARG A 72 -6.05 10.43 20.70
N LEU A 73 -6.34 10.79 21.95
CA LEU A 73 -6.12 12.15 22.44
C LEU A 73 -4.64 12.55 22.40
N PHE A 74 -3.72 11.63 22.72
CA PHE A 74 -2.29 11.85 22.59
C PHE A 74 -1.90 12.19 21.14
N VAL A 75 -2.40 11.42 20.16
CA VAL A 75 -2.14 11.67 18.73
C VAL A 75 -2.75 13.00 18.28
N ASP A 76 -3.98 13.29 18.66
CA ASP A 76 -4.68 14.53 18.29
C ASP A 76 -3.99 15.79 18.87
N ARG A 77 -3.17 15.62 19.91
CA ARG A 77 -2.36 16.67 20.56
C ARG A 77 -0.87 16.56 20.24
N LEU A 78 -0.48 15.83 19.20
CA LEU A 78 0.86 15.90 18.63
C LEU A 78 1.02 17.23 17.87
N ASP A 79 1.16 18.33 18.62
CA ASP A 79 1.23 19.67 18.05
C ASP A 79 2.48 19.91 17.19
N GLN A 80 3.50 19.05 17.31
CA GLN A 80 4.74 19.13 16.52
C GLN A 80 5.24 17.75 16.12
N VAL A 81 5.06 17.39 14.84
CA VAL A 81 5.83 16.29 14.24
C VAL A 81 7.28 16.73 14.21
N LYS A 82 8.14 16.01 14.95
CA LYS A 82 9.58 16.25 14.91
C LYS A 82 10.05 16.14 13.46
N PRO A 83 10.72 17.16 12.90
CA PRO A 83 11.25 17.06 11.55
C PRO A 83 12.27 15.92 11.51
N LEU A 84 12.28 15.18 10.40
CA LEU A 84 13.30 14.16 10.15
C LEU A 84 14.69 14.78 10.23
N ALA A 85 15.63 14.08 10.84
CA ALA A 85 17.03 14.48 10.80
C ALA A 85 17.52 14.46 9.34
N GLU A 86 18.46 15.33 9.00
CA GLU A 86 18.99 15.45 7.64
C GLU A 86 19.52 14.11 7.11
N ALA A 87 20.18 13.31 7.96
CA ALA A 87 20.65 11.98 7.63
C ALA A 87 19.51 10.98 7.34
N GLU A 88 18.41 11.05 8.09
CA GLU A 88 17.22 10.20 7.87
C GLU A 88 16.54 10.57 6.56
N ARG A 89 16.39 11.87 6.29
CA ARG A 89 15.88 12.40 5.03
C ARG A 89 16.73 11.96 3.84
N ALA A 90 18.06 12.14 3.92
CA ALA A 90 18.97 11.77 2.85
C ALA A 90 18.95 10.26 2.59
N ALA A 91 18.86 9.43 3.64
CA ALA A 91 18.69 7.99 3.49
C ALA A 91 17.38 7.64 2.76
N MET A 92 16.25 8.26 3.16
CA MET A 92 14.96 8.06 2.50
C MET A 92 14.99 8.51 1.03
N GLU A 93 15.56 9.68 0.74
CA GLU A 93 15.68 10.22 -0.62
C GLU A 93 16.59 9.33 -1.50
N GLY A 94 17.69 8.81 -0.94
CA GLY A 94 18.54 7.85 -1.62
C GLY A 94 17.80 6.57 -2.02
N PHE A 95 16.97 6.02 -1.12
CA PHE A 95 16.13 4.84 -1.40
C PHE A 95 15.11 5.07 -2.52
N LEU A 96 14.62 6.30 -2.68
CA LEU A 96 13.60 6.68 -3.66
C LEU A 96 14.19 7.14 -5.01
N SER A 97 15.49 7.39 -5.10
CA SER A 97 16.15 7.89 -6.30
C SER A 97 16.32 6.84 -7.42
N GLY A 98 16.13 7.26 -8.68
CA GLY A 98 16.32 6.46 -9.90
C GLY A 98 15.26 6.70 -10.98
N THR A 99 15.57 6.39 -12.24
CA THR A 99 14.57 6.25 -13.33
C THR A 99 13.97 4.85 -13.23
N ALA A 100 12.78 4.76 -12.66
CA ALA A 100 12.14 3.50 -12.33
C ALA A 100 10.67 3.53 -12.79
N ASP A 101 10.20 2.39 -13.30
CA ASP A 101 8.77 2.15 -13.54
C ASP A 101 7.99 2.30 -12.21
N LEU A 102 6.70 2.63 -12.29
CA LEU A 102 5.82 2.85 -11.14
C LEU A 102 5.88 1.67 -10.16
N ASP A 103 5.92 0.44 -10.69
CA ASP A 103 6.05 -0.80 -9.91
C ASP A 103 7.27 -0.78 -8.97
N GLU A 104 8.42 -0.32 -9.49
CA GLU A 104 9.65 -0.27 -8.73
C GLU A 104 9.62 0.85 -7.69
N ILE A 105 9.08 2.02 -8.03
CA ILE A 105 8.93 3.14 -7.09
C ILE A 105 8.03 2.76 -5.91
N LEU A 106 6.85 2.20 -6.20
CA LEU A 106 5.91 1.78 -5.15
C LEU A 106 6.52 0.65 -4.30
N GLY A 107 7.22 -0.29 -4.95
CA GLY A 107 7.90 -1.40 -4.27
C GLY A 107 9.04 -0.96 -3.35
N ARG A 108 9.79 0.10 -3.70
CA ARG A 108 10.80 0.71 -2.83
C ARG A 108 10.16 1.50 -1.69
N THR A 109 9.11 2.26 -1.99
CA THR A 109 8.38 3.09 -1.01
C THR A 109 7.79 2.25 0.11
N VAL A 110 7.07 1.18 -0.22
CA VAL A 110 6.43 0.31 0.79
C VAL A 110 7.46 -0.37 1.69
N ARG A 111 8.62 -0.77 1.12
CA ARG A 111 9.74 -1.33 1.89
C ARG A 111 10.38 -0.30 2.82
N ALA A 112 10.62 0.91 2.33
CA ALA A 112 11.19 2.00 3.13
C ALA A 112 10.26 2.35 4.31
N LEU A 113 8.95 2.49 4.06
CA LEU A 113 7.94 2.75 5.10
C LEU A 113 7.92 1.65 6.16
N SER A 114 7.91 0.39 5.73
CA SER A 114 7.93 -0.74 6.65
C SER A 114 9.21 -0.76 7.51
N GLN A 115 10.36 -0.51 6.90
CA GLN A 115 11.64 -0.52 7.63
C GLN A 115 11.77 0.64 8.63
N ALA A 116 11.27 1.82 8.26
CA ALA A 116 11.28 3.02 9.10
C ALA A 116 10.33 2.88 10.29
N THR A 117 9.13 2.33 10.08
CA THR A 117 8.11 2.20 11.13
C THR A 117 8.21 0.90 11.94
N LYS A 118 8.93 -0.11 11.43
CA LYS A 118 8.91 -1.50 11.94
C LYS A 118 7.49 -2.09 11.96
N GLN A 119 6.65 -1.67 11.02
CA GLN A 119 5.28 -2.15 10.86
C GLN A 119 5.09 -2.75 9.46
N VAL A 120 3.92 -3.35 9.24
CA VAL A 120 3.44 -3.61 7.88
C VAL A 120 3.11 -2.29 7.21
N ALA A 121 3.60 -2.15 5.99
CA ALA A 121 3.21 -1.09 5.08
C ALA A 121 2.46 -1.70 3.91
N MET A 122 1.40 -1.02 3.50
CA MET A 122 0.59 -1.39 2.35
C MET A 122 0.45 -0.18 1.43
N VAL A 123 0.51 -0.41 0.12
CA VAL A 123 0.26 0.60 -0.89
C VAL A 123 -0.71 0.02 -1.92
N GLN A 124 -1.85 0.68 -2.07
CA GLN A 124 -2.79 0.39 -3.15
C GLN A 124 -2.34 1.14 -4.41
N TYR A 125 -2.34 0.45 -5.55
CA TYR A 125 -2.08 1.11 -6.82
C TYR A 125 -3.21 2.08 -7.14
N PRO A 126 -2.90 3.22 -7.78
CA PRO A 126 -3.94 4.12 -8.27
C PRO A 126 -4.82 3.38 -9.28
N THR A 127 -6.14 3.42 -9.09
CA THR A 127 -7.10 2.72 -9.95
C THR A 127 -7.01 3.25 -11.39
N LEU A 128 -6.65 2.37 -12.34
CA LEU A 128 -6.37 2.73 -13.74
C LEU A 128 -7.62 2.77 -14.62
N CYS A 129 -8.82 2.88 -14.05
CA CYS A 129 -10.07 3.01 -14.81
C CYS A 129 -10.10 4.21 -15.78
N LYS A 130 -9.15 5.15 -15.66
CA LYS A 130 -8.99 6.31 -16.56
C LYS A 130 -7.88 6.15 -17.59
N SER A 131 -7.03 5.13 -17.47
CA SER A 131 -5.90 4.93 -18.37
C SER A 131 -6.40 4.60 -19.77
N LYS A 132 -5.63 5.09 -20.74
CA LYS A 132 -5.90 4.88 -22.16
C LYS A 132 -4.82 3.99 -22.75
N VAL A 133 -5.20 3.21 -23.76
CA VAL A 133 -4.24 2.49 -24.59
C VAL A 133 -3.40 3.53 -25.32
N ARG A 134 -2.09 3.52 -25.08
CA ARG A 134 -1.13 4.33 -25.82
C ARG A 134 -0.70 3.63 -27.10
N ASN A 135 -0.33 2.36 -26.99
CA ASN A 135 0.11 1.55 -28.11
C ASN A 135 0.01 0.06 -27.77
N ILE A 136 -0.16 -0.78 -28.79
CA ILE A 136 -0.10 -2.24 -28.71
C ILE A 136 1.02 -2.72 -29.63
N GLU A 137 1.94 -3.52 -29.11
CA GLU A 137 2.98 -4.18 -29.90
C GLU A 137 2.76 -5.69 -29.93
N ILE A 138 3.08 -6.29 -31.08
CA ILE A 138 3.07 -7.73 -31.28
C ILE A 138 4.42 -8.09 -31.87
N VAL A 139 5.26 -8.77 -31.09
CA VAL A 139 6.63 -9.11 -31.47
C VAL A 139 6.74 -10.63 -31.63
N PRO A 140 7.09 -11.16 -32.81
CA PRO A 140 7.29 -12.59 -32.99
C PRO A 140 8.52 -13.06 -32.20
N LEU A 141 8.37 -14.14 -31.43
CA LEU A 141 9.46 -14.82 -30.72
C LEU A 141 9.89 -16.10 -31.44
N SER A 142 8.95 -16.76 -32.10
CA SER A 142 9.16 -17.93 -32.99
C SER A 142 7.97 -18.04 -33.94
N ASP A 143 7.96 -19.03 -34.83
CA ASP A 143 6.87 -19.21 -35.79
C ASP A 143 5.49 -19.36 -35.12
N THR A 144 5.44 -19.94 -33.93
CA THR A 144 4.17 -20.20 -33.20
C THR A 144 4.02 -19.37 -31.92
N ARG A 145 4.96 -18.47 -31.59
CA ARG A 145 4.93 -17.66 -30.36
C ARG A 145 5.08 -16.19 -30.64
N VAL A 146 4.29 -15.38 -29.94
CA VAL A 146 4.37 -13.92 -29.99
C VAL A 146 4.38 -13.31 -28.60
N LEU A 147 5.09 -12.22 -28.43
CA LEU A 147 5.01 -11.35 -27.27
C LEU A 147 4.01 -10.23 -27.59
N LEU A 148 2.89 -10.22 -26.87
CA LEU A 148 1.92 -9.14 -26.89
C LEU A 148 2.26 -8.13 -25.79
N ILE A 149 2.41 -6.86 -26.15
CA ILE A 149 2.73 -5.78 -25.22
C ILE A 149 1.63 -4.72 -25.30
N LEU A 150 0.96 -4.44 -24.19
CA LEU A 150 0.00 -3.36 -24.05
C LEU A 150 0.65 -2.21 -23.28
N VAL A 151 0.75 -1.03 -23.90
CA VAL A 151 1.30 0.17 -23.26
C VAL A 151 0.17 1.15 -22.95
N ALA A 152 0.05 1.57 -21.69
CA ALA A 152 -0.87 2.60 -21.24
C ALA A 152 -0.27 4.02 -21.33
N ASP A 153 -1.12 5.04 -21.37
CA ASP A 153 -0.71 6.45 -21.32
C ASP A 153 -0.04 6.87 -20.01
N THR A 154 -0.24 6.09 -18.94
CA THR A 154 0.42 6.24 -17.64
C THR A 154 1.86 5.72 -17.63
N GLY A 155 2.35 5.12 -18.72
CA GLY A 155 3.69 4.52 -18.81
C GLY A 155 3.78 3.07 -18.34
N ARG A 156 2.71 2.53 -17.75
CA ARG A 156 2.60 1.10 -17.43
C ARG A 156 2.54 0.28 -18.72
N HIS A 157 3.22 -0.86 -18.72
CA HIS A 157 3.13 -1.85 -19.79
C HIS A 157 2.82 -3.22 -19.20
N GLU A 158 2.07 -4.04 -19.94
CA GLU A 158 1.85 -5.45 -19.63
C GLU A 158 2.34 -6.29 -20.80
N GLU A 159 2.99 -7.40 -20.48
CA GLU A 159 3.62 -8.30 -21.43
C GLU A 159 3.03 -9.71 -21.29
N HIS A 160 2.66 -10.33 -22.40
CA HIS A 160 2.11 -11.68 -22.41
C HIS A 160 2.67 -12.44 -23.61
N VAL A 161 3.39 -13.54 -23.36
CA VAL A 161 3.79 -14.49 -24.40
C VAL A 161 2.61 -15.41 -24.73
N LEU A 162 2.13 -15.35 -25.97
CA LEU A 162 1.03 -16.15 -26.48
C LEU A 162 1.53 -17.26 -27.39
N GLU A 163 0.94 -18.45 -27.23
CA GLU A 163 1.12 -19.61 -28.11
C GLU A 163 0.00 -19.63 -29.15
N LEU A 164 0.36 -19.44 -30.42
CA LEU A 164 -0.60 -19.36 -31.52
C LEU A 164 -0.99 -20.74 -32.06
N GLY A 165 -0.20 -21.77 -31.78
CA GLY A 165 -0.43 -23.16 -32.22
C GLY A 165 -0.23 -23.41 -33.72
N VAL A 166 -0.07 -22.36 -34.53
CA VAL A 166 0.20 -22.42 -35.96
C VAL A 166 1.27 -21.39 -36.34
N PRO A 167 2.09 -21.66 -37.38
CA PRO A 167 2.99 -20.67 -37.94
C PRO A 167 2.23 -19.45 -38.45
N VAL A 168 2.72 -18.24 -38.13
CA VAL A 168 2.08 -17.02 -38.62
C VAL A 168 3.07 -16.05 -39.26
N GLU A 169 2.69 -15.55 -40.43
CA GLU A 169 3.48 -14.61 -41.22
C GLU A 169 3.63 -13.25 -40.52
N ALA A 170 4.85 -12.70 -40.55
CA ALA A 170 5.16 -11.40 -39.95
C ALA A 170 4.32 -10.26 -40.55
N GLU A 171 3.97 -10.35 -41.83
CA GLU A 171 3.11 -9.37 -42.52
C GLU A 171 1.71 -9.32 -41.90
N PHE A 172 1.12 -10.49 -41.61
CA PHE A 172 -0.17 -10.54 -40.95
C PHE A 172 -0.11 -10.01 -39.51
N MET A 173 0.97 -10.28 -38.78
CA MET A 173 1.18 -9.72 -37.44
C MET A 173 1.27 -8.18 -37.48
N ALA A 174 1.96 -7.63 -38.47
CA ALA A 174 2.02 -6.18 -38.68
C ALA A 174 0.64 -5.59 -39.05
N GLU A 175 -0.13 -6.27 -39.90
CA GLU A 175 -1.50 -5.90 -40.27
C GLU A 175 -2.41 -5.86 -39.02
N LEU A 176 -2.37 -6.93 -38.22
CA LEU A 176 -3.16 -7.06 -36.99
C LEU A 176 -2.79 -5.98 -35.97
N ARG A 177 -1.49 -5.76 -35.75
CA ARG A 177 -0.99 -4.68 -34.88
C ARG A 177 -1.51 -3.32 -35.34
N SER A 178 -1.46 -3.02 -36.64
CA SER A 178 -1.94 -1.76 -37.19
C SER A 178 -3.45 -1.58 -36.99
N LYS A 179 -4.24 -2.63 -37.23
CA LYS A 179 -5.69 -2.63 -37.01
C LYS A 179 -6.05 -2.42 -35.54
N LEU A 180 -5.38 -3.12 -34.61
CA LEU A 180 -5.60 -2.95 -33.17
C LEU A 180 -5.31 -1.51 -32.74
N ASN A 181 -4.16 -0.95 -33.13
CA ASN A 181 -3.83 0.44 -32.77
C ASN A 181 -4.78 1.46 -33.40
N THR A 182 -5.30 1.21 -34.60
CA THR A 182 -6.30 2.09 -35.23
C THR A 182 -7.60 2.14 -34.42
N VAL A 183 -8.02 1.01 -33.85
CA VAL A 183 -9.27 0.92 -33.08
C VAL A 183 -9.10 1.39 -31.63
N LEU A 184 -7.93 1.10 -31.04
CA LEU A 184 -7.73 1.17 -29.59
C LEU A 184 -6.86 2.34 -29.14
N ALA A 185 -5.98 2.90 -29.98
CA ALA A 185 -5.13 4.01 -29.53
C ALA A 185 -5.98 5.19 -29.02
N GLY A 186 -5.71 5.64 -27.79
CA GLY A 186 -6.46 6.67 -27.09
C GLY A 186 -7.79 6.23 -26.46
N ALA A 187 -8.24 4.98 -26.69
CA ALA A 187 -9.41 4.41 -26.02
C ALA A 187 -9.09 4.10 -24.56
N LYS A 188 -10.10 4.24 -23.68
CA LYS A 188 -9.95 3.83 -22.28
C LYS A 188 -9.86 2.30 -22.19
N LEU A 189 -9.09 1.79 -21.22
CA LEU A 189 -9.00 0.36 -20.96
C LEU A 189 -10.37 -0.29 -20.68
N ASN A 190 -11.32 0.46 -20.12
CA ASN A 190 -12.68 -0.06 -19.88
C ASN A 190 -13.54 -0.17 -21.15
N GLU A 191 -13.11 0.41 -22.28
CA GLU A 191 -13.82 0.40 -23.57
C GLU A 191 -13.22 -0.60 -24.57
N VAL A 192 -12.11 -1.27 -24.24
CA VAL A 192 -11.38 -2.14 -25.18
C VAL A 192 -12.25 -3.30 -25.68
N GLU A 193 -12.92 -4.00 -24.77
CA GLU A 193 -13.79 -5.14 -25.10
C GLU A 193 -14.96 -4.72 -26.01
N SER A 194 -15.64 -3.61 -25.68
CA SER A 194 -16.77 -3.13 -26.47
C SER A 194 -16.35 -2.63 -27.86
N ARG A 195 -15.17 -2.02 -27.99
CA ARG A 195 -14.63 -1.57 -29.28
C ARG A 195 -14.19 -2.72 -30.18
N LEU A 196 -13.85 -3.87 -29.62
CA LEU A 196 -13.40 -5.05 -30.38
C LEU A 196 -14.52 -6.07 -30.66
N GLY A 197 -15.76 -5.81 -30.27
CA GLY A 197 -16.87 -6.76 -30.41
C GLY A 197 -17.09 -7.29 -31.83
N ASP A 198 -16.85 -6.46 -32.85
CA ASP A 198 -16.95 -6.84 -34.27
C ASP A 198 -15.59 -7.06 -34.95
N PHE A 199 -14.47 -6.96 -34.22
CA PHE A 199 -13.12 -6.98 -34.78
C PHE A 199 -12.81 -8.28 -35.53
N LEU A 200 -13.27 -9.42 -35.01
CA LEU A 200 -13.09 -10.74 -35.65
C LEU A 200 -13.73 -10.83 -37.04
N LYS A 201 -14.79 -10.07 -37.32
CA LYS A 201 -15.48 -10.08 -38.61
C LYS A 201 -14.64 -9.47 -39.74
N GLY A 202 -13.60 -8.69 -39.40
CA GLY A 202 -12.69 -8.05 -40.35
C GLY A 202 -11.58 -8.96 -40.89
N PHE A 203 -11.61 -10.26 -40.58
CA PHE A 203 -10.58 -11.23 -40.95
C PHE A 203 -11.18 -12.49 -41.59
N ALA A 204 -10.39 -13.13 -42.45
CA ALA A 204 -10.78 -14.40 -43.07
C ALA A 204 -10.92 -15.51 -42.02
N PRO A 205 -11.82 -16.49 -42.21
CA PRO A 205 -12.05 -17.59 -41.27
C PRO A 205 -10.78 -18.37 -40.90
N SER A 206 -9.83 -18.49 -41.84
CA SER A 206 -8.54 -19.16 -41.63
C SER A 206 -7.65 -18.46 -40.60
N ARG A 207 -7.85 -17.16 -40.39
CA ARG A 207 -7.06 -16.33 -39.46
C ARG A 207 -7.79 -16.06 -38.14
N SER A 208 -9.10 -16.33 -38.06
CA SER A 208 -9.93 -16.03 -36.89
C SER A 208 -9.45 -16.70 -35.60
N ALA A 209 -8.90 -17.92 -35.68
CA ALA A 209 -8.37 -18.62 -34.51
C ALA A 209 -7.19 -17.86 -33.86
N VAL A 210 -6.23 -17.43 -34.67
CA VAL A 210 -5.06 -16.64 -34.21
C VAL A 210 -5.51 -15.29 -33.65
N VAL A 211 -6.43 -14.60 -34.35
CA VAL A 211 -6.95 -13.32 -33.86
C VAL A 211 -7.66 -13.49 -32.53
N LYS A 212 -8.42 -14.58 -32.34
CA LYS A 212 -9.11 -14.86 -31.08
C LYS A 212 -8.12 -15.03 -29.91
N ILE A 213 -7.04 -15.80 -30.10
CA ILE A 213 -5.99 -15.98 -29.08
C ILE A 213 -5.38 -14.62 -28.69
N ILE A 214 -5.11 -13.76 -29.67
CA ILE A 214 -4.53 -12.43 -29.41
C ILE A 214 -5.53 -11.51 -28.70
N LEU A 215 -6.82 -11.56 -29.06
CA LEU A 215 -7.85 -10.78 -28.37
C LEU A 215 -8.07 -11.25 -26.93
N GLU A 216 -8.11 -12.57 -26.70
CA GLU A 216 -8.19 -13.15 -25.36
C GLU A 216 -7.00 -12.70 -24.50
N GLY A 217 -5.77 -12.83 -25.01
CA GLY A 217 -4.58 -12.35 -24.32
C GLY A 217 -4.59 -10.85 -24.05
N LEU A 218 -5.12 -10.04 -24.97
CA LEU A 218 -5.29 -8.60 -24.77
C LEU A 218 -6.32 -8.27 -23.68
N PHE A 219 -7.45 -8.99 -23.63
CA PHE A 219 -8.46 -8.79 -22.59
C PHE A 219 -7.92 -9.16 -21.21
N GLU A 220 -7.15 -10.24 -21.10
CA GLU A 220 -6.46 -10.58 -19.86
C GLU A 220 -5.50 -9.46 -19.41
N GLN A 221 -4.73 -8.86 -20.32
CA GLN A 221 -3.87 -7.71 -20.02
C GLN A 221 -4.65 -6.46 -19.58
N VAL A 222 -5.82 -6.23 -20.18
CA VAL A 222 -6.72 -5.14 -19.78
C VAL A 222 -7.26 -5.38 -18.37
N ASP A 223 -7.67 -6.60 -18.04
CA ASP A 223 -8.18 -6.94 -16.71
C ASP A 223 -7.10 -6.90 -15.64
N ALA A 224 -5.87 -7.31 -15.96
CA ALA A 224 -4.69 -7.15 -15.10
C ALA A 224 -4.35 -5.66 -14.81
N ASN A 225 -4.74 -4.75 -15.71
CA ASN A 225 -4.65 -3.32 -15.46
C ASN A 225 -5.84 -2.76 -14.64
N ARG A 226 -7.01 -3.41 -14.68
CA ARG A 226 -8.18 -2.99 -13.90
C ARG A 226 -8.12 -3.44 -12.45
N THR A 227 -7.43 -4.54 -12.16
CA THR A 227 -7.34 -5.08 -10.81
C THR A 227 -6.55 -4.14 -9.91
N GLU A 228 -7.10 -3.88 -8.72
CA GLU A 228 -6.43 -3.11 -7.68
C GLU A 228 -5.26 -3.92 -7.15
N LYS A 229 -4.10 -3.74 -7.77
CA LYS A 229 -2.86 -4.30 -7.26
C LYS A 229 -2.57 -3.64 -5.91
N MET A 230 -2.20 -4.43 -4.92
CA MET A 230 -1.72 -3.96 -3.63
C MET A 230 -0.31 -4.50 -3.40
N LEU A 231 0.59 -3.65 -2.91
CA LEU A 231 1.90 -4.08 -2.44
C LEU A 231 1.92 -4.09 -0.92
N LEU A 232 2.51 -5.14 -0.38
CA LEU A 232 2.74 -5.31 1.05
C LEU A 232 4.22 -5.48 1.32
N ALA A 233 4.70 -4.85 2.38
CA ALA A 233 6.02 -5.13 2.95
C ALA A 233 5.93 -5.17 4.47
N GLY A 234 6.87 -5.90 5.10
CA GLY A 234 6.97 -5.93 6.55
C GLY A 234 6.10 -6.94 7.27
N THR A 235 5.52 -7.91 6.57
CA THR A 235 4.66 -8.95 7.19
C THR A 235 5.38 -9.71 8.31
N ALA A 236 6.72 -9.83 8.22
CA ALA A 236 7.56 -10.39 9.28
C ALA A 236 7.56 -9.57 10.59
N PHE A 237 7.24 -8.27 10.56
CA PHE A 237 7.09 -7.46 11.77
C PHE A 237 5.79 -7.78 12.52
N LEU A 238 4.71 -8.18 11.84
CA LEU A 238 3.49 -8.65 12.50
C LEU A 238 3.75 -9.92 13.32
N ALA A 239 4.54 -10.85 12.79
CA ALA A 239 4.83 -12.12 13.44
C ALA A 239 5.67 -11.99 14.72
N LYS A 240 6.30 -10.83 14.96
CA LYS A 240 7.09 -10.55 16.17
C LYS A 240 6.28 -9.91 17.30
N SER A 241 4.99 -9.64 17.08
CA SER A 241 4.06 -9.21 18.12
C SER A 241 3.68 -10.42 18.98
N GLU A 242 4.38 -10.62 20.10
CA GLU A 242 4.05 -11.68 21.06
C GLU A 242 2.67 -11.40 21.69
N GLY A 243 1.75 -12.37 21.55
CA GLY A 243 0.49 -12.42 22.30
C GLY A 243 -0.79 -12.09 21.52
N ASP A 244 -0.71 -11.38 20.39
CA ASP A 244 -1.90 -10.79 19.74
C ASP A 244 -2.14 -11.23 18.28
N PHE A 245 -1.24 -12.04 17.73
CA PHE A 245 -1.26 -12.46 16.32
C PHE A 245 -2.52 -13.25 15.94
N GLN A 246 -2.95 -14.20 16.77
CA GLN A 246 -4.09 -15.06 16.45
C GLN A 246 -5.47 -14.40 16.63
N ARG A 247 -5.60 -13.39 17.50
CA ARG A 247 -6.90 -12.76 17.79
C ARG A 247 -7.18 -11.54 16.92
N ASN A 248 -6.16 -10.71 16.67
CA ASN A 248 -6.35 -9.40 16.05
C ASN A 248 -5.75 -9.30 14.64
N ILE A 249 -4.72 -10.09 14.33
CA ILE A 249 -3.98 -9.96 13.06
C ILE A 249 -4.51 -10.92 11.98
N SER A 250 -4.91 -12.16 12.32
CA SER A 250 -5.47 -13.10 11.34
C SER A 250 -6.69 -12.55 10.58
N PRO A 251 -7.70 -11.93 11.23
CA PRO A 251 -8.85 -11.37 10.52
C PRO A 251 -8.46 -10.23 9.57
N LEU A 252 -7.44 -9.42 9.92
CA LEU A 252 -6.93 -8.35 9.06
C LEU A 252 -6.23 -8.91 7.81
N LEU A 253 -5.49 -10.01 7.94
CA LEU A 253 -4.85 -10.68 6.81
C LEU A 253 -5.85 -11.38 5.89
N GLU A 254 -6.96 -11.89 6.43
CA GLU A 254 -8.06 -12.47 5.64
C GLU A 254 -8.88 -11.42 4.87
N THR A 255 -8.75 -10.14 5.22
CA THR A 255 -9.46 -9.02 4.57
C THR A 255 -8.64 -8.37 3.44
N ILE A 256 -7.37 -8.76 3.27
CA ILE A 256 -6.45 -8.26 2.23
C ILE A 256 -6.38 -9.27 1.08
#